data_AF-A0A921BMG2-F1
#
_entry.id   AF-A0A921BMG2-F1
#
_cell.length_a   1.000
_cell.length_b   1.000
_cell.length_c   1.000
_cell.angle_alpha   90.00
_cell.angle_beta   90.00
_cell.angle_gamma   90.00
#
_symmetry.space_group_name_H-M   'P 1'
#
loop_
_entity.id
_entity.type
_entity.pdbx_description
1 polymer ?
#
loop_
_entity_poly.entity_id
_entity_poly.type
_entity_poly.pdbx_seq_one_letter_code
_entity_poly.pdbx_strand_id
1 'polypeptide(L)'
;MDVPIVMIGEAKEVTDADGMVDQNLFSLTVNAAPDSIPNEFEVDISGLTIGDSLRVGDIVLPSGVTTDVDVEETVAVGMITRSTLEAMAADEAAEAEALAAEEAAEAAEGEGDEASADDAGAAADEAADDE
;
A
#
# COMPACT_ATOMS: atom_id res chain seq x y z
N MET A 1 17.84 -30.12 13.05
CA MET A 1 18.00 -29.35 14.31
C MET A 1 17.38 -28.00 14.09
N ASP A 2 16.62 -27.49 15.04
CA ASP A 2 15.96 -26.18 14.92
C ASP A 2 16.87 -25.10 15.52
N VAL A 3 17.24 -24.13 14.70
CA VAL A 3 18.04 -22.98 15.12
C VAL A 3 17.17 -21.72 15.02
N PRO A 4 17.13 -20.87 16.06
CA PRO A 4 16.32 -19.66 16.04
C PRO A 4 16.84 -18.64 15.01
N ILE A 5 15.92 -17.90 14.41
CA ILE A 5 16.20 -16.78 13.50
C ILE A 5 15.99 -15.48 14.27
N VAL A 6 17.01 -14.64 14.33
CA VAL A 6 16.99 -13.34 15.00
C VAL A 6 17.13 -12.24 13.96
N MET A 7 16.14 -11.36 13.94
CA MET A 7 16.16 -10.19 13.07
C MET A 7 17.02 -9.10 13.72
N ILE A 8 18.05 -8.67 13.00
CA ILE A 8 18.95 -7.59 13.40
C ILE A 8 18.69 -6.35 12.55
N GLY A 9 18.86 -5.18 13.18
CA GLY A 9 18.54 -3.90 12.55
C GLY A 9 17.06 -3.51 12.72
N GLU A 10 16.73 -2.34 12.20
CA GLU A 10 15.38 -1.77 12.22
C GLU A 10 14.94 -1.57 10.77
N ALA A 11 13.77 -2.10 10.41
CA ALA A 11 13.17 -1.91 9.10
C ALA A 11 12.62 -0.49 9.01
N LYS A 12 13.50 0.46 8.62
CA LYS A 12 13.17 1.89 8.55
C LYS A 12 11.98 2.15 7.65
N GLU A 13 11.98 1.61 6.43
CA GLU A 13 10.87 1.84 5.49
C GLU A 13 9.53 1.26 5.99
N VAL A 14 9.57 0.14 6.72
CA VAL A 14 8.36 -0.42 7.34
C VAL A 14 7.92 0.43 8.52
N THR A 15 8.85 0.91 9.35
CA THR A 15 8.58 1.70 10.56
C THR A 15 8.13 3.12 10.23
N ASP A 16 8.76 3.77 9.25
CA ASP A 16 8.46 5.12 8.77
C ASP A 16 7.06 5.22 8.15
N ALA A 17 6.57 4.11 7.61
CA ALA A 17 5.23 3.99 7.04
C ALA A 17 4.22 3.33 8.01
N ASP A 18 4.46 3.44 9.33
CA ASP A 18 3.58 2.94 10.40
C ASP A 18 3.18 1.45 10.23
N GLY A 19 4.15 0.66 9.75
CA GLY A 19 4.03 -0.78 9.56
C GLY A 19 4.70 -1.61 10.65
N MET A 20 4.59 -2.93 10.53
CA MET A 20 5.23 -3.93 11.38
C MET A 20 5.81 -5.07 10.55
N VAL A 21 6.84 -5.73 11.08
CA VAL A 21 7.38 -6.96 10.49
C VAL A 21 6.64 -8.15 11.10
N ASP A 22 5.96 -8.93 10.27
CA ASP A 22 5.35 -10.20 10.66
C ASP A 22 6.33 -11.34 10.37
N GLN A 23 6.79 -12.02 11.42
CA GLN A 23 7.69 -13.16 11.29
C GLN A 23 6.87 -14.45 11.27
N ASN A 24 6.78 -15.08 10.10
CA ASN A 24 6.07 -16.36 9.94
C ASN A 24 6.93 -17.54 10.39
N LEU A 25 8.26 -17.44 10.24
CA LEU A 25 9.22 -18.48 10.60
C LEU A 25 10.20 -17.99 11.67
N PHE A 26 10.10 -18.54 12.88
CA PHE A 26 10.94 -18.17 14.03
C PHE A 26 12.20 -19.02 14.16
N SER A 27 12.22 -20.20 13.54
CA SER A 27 13.32 -21.15 13.63
C SER A 27 13.48 -21.89 12.31
N LEU A 28 14.72 -22.09 11.88
CA LEU A 28 15.05 -22.82 10.66
C LEU A 28 15.56 -24.23 11.01
N THR A 29 14.96 -25.23 10.40
CA THR A 29 15.45 -26.61 10.47
C THR A 29 16.68 -26.75 9.59
N VAL A 30 17.84 -27.02 10.20
CA VAL A 30 19.11 -27.21 9.49
C VAL A 30 19.77 -28.54 9.83
N ASN A 31 20.57 -29.00 8.87
CA ASN A 31 21.52 -30.08 8.99
C ASN A 31 22.94 -29.51 8.93
N ALA A 32 23.70 -29.71 10.01
CA ALA A 32 25.07 -29.28 10.13
C ALA A 32 25.84 -30.29 10.98
N ALA A 33 27.16 -30.33 10.81
CA ALA A 33 28.04 -31.07 11.73
C ALA A 33 27.93 -30.49 13.15
N PRO A 34 28.07 -31.30 14.22
CA PRO A 34 27.95 -30.83 15.60
C PRO A 34 28.92 -29.69 15.95
N ASP A 35 30.08 -29.65 15.33
CA ASP A 35 31.09 -28.58 15.50
C ASP A 35 30.77 -27.28 14.73
N SER A 36 29.76 -27.29 13.86
CA SER A 36 29.41 -26.18 12.96
C SER A 36 27.96 -25.71 13.11
N ILE A 37 27.28 -26.12 14.18
CA ILE A 37 25.91 -25.67 14.48
C ILE A 37 25.97 -24.21 14.97
N PRO A 38 25.34 -23.25 14.25
CA PRO A 38 25.21 -21.89 14.75
C PRO A 38 24.21 -21.82 15.91
N ASN A 39 24.40 -20.88 16.83
CA ASN A 39 23.46 -20.66 17.93
C ASN A 39 22.18 -19.96 17.46
N GLU A 40 22.32 -19.05 16.50
CA GLU A 40 21.24 -18.25 15.92
C GLU A 40 21.58 -17.84 14.49
N PHE A 41 20.56 -17.58 13.68
CA PHE A 41 20.69 -16.98 12.35
C PHE A 41 20.33 -15.51 12.42
N GLU A 42 21.32 -14.63 12.26
CA GLU A 42 21.12 -13.20 12.20
C GLU A 42 20.68 -12.80 10.78
N VAL A 43 19.52 -12.15 10.69
CA VAL A 43 18.94 -11.68 9.43
C VAL A 43 18.76 -10.17 9.50
N ASP A 44 19.40 -9.44 8.58
CA ASP A 44 19.28 -7.99 8.49
C ASP A 44 17.93 -7.59 7.87
N ILE A 45 17.12 -6.84 8.62
CA ILE A 45 15.81 -6.33 8.17
C ILE A 45 15.83 -4.84 7.81
N SER A 46 16.99 -4.19 7.81
CA SER A 46 17.08 -2.75 7.54
C SER A 46 16.76 -2.37 6.09
N GLY A 47 16.89 -3.32 5.15
CA GLY A 47 16.45 -3.16 3.76
C GLY A 47 15.03 -3.65 3.47
N LEU A 48 14.27 -4.11 4.48
CA LEU A 48 12.93 -4.65 4.28
C LEU A 48 11.94 -3.53 4.01
N THR A 49 11.09 -3.71 2.99
CA THR A 49 10.04 -2.75 2.61
C THR A 49 8.64 -3.32 2.81
N ILE A 50 7.62 -2.45 2.80
CA ILE A 50 6.23 -2.90 2.93
C ILE A 50 5.82 -3.69 1.69
N GLY A 51 5.24 -4.87 1.93
CA GLY A 51 4.83 -5.81 0.89
C GLY A 51 5.97 -6.72 0.42
N ASP A 52 7.19 -6.51 0.89
CA ASP A 52 8.31 -7.39 0.60
C ASP A 52 8.41 -8.54 1.61
N SER A 53 8.95 -9.65 1.13
CA SER A 53 9.01 -10.92 1.87
C SER A 53 10.44 -11.45 1.90
N LEU A 54 10.98 -11.60 3.09
CA LEU A 54 12.28 -12.23 3.31
C LEU A 54 12.10 -13.75 3.26
N ARG A 55 12.88 -14.42 2.43
CA ARG A 55 12.75 -15.87 2.22
C ARG A 55 13.91 -16.62 2.85
N VAL A 56 13.74 -17.92 3.02
CA VAL A 56 14.80 -18.81 3.54
C VAL A 56 16.05 -18.74 2.66
N GLY A 57 15.88 -18.59 1.34
CA GLY A 57 17.00 -18.44 0.40
C GLY A 57 17.86 -17.18 0.61
N ASP A 58 17.33 -16.14 1.27
CA ASP A 58 18.04 -14.89 1.54
C ASP A 58 18.88 -14.96 2.83
N ILE A 59 18.72 -16.03 3.62
CA ILE A 59 19.48 -16.24 4.86
C ILE A 59 20.91 -16.67 4.52
N VAL A 60 21.89 -15.97 5.10
CA VAL A 60 23.30 -16.32 4.96
C VAL A 60 23.61 -17.58 5.79
N LEU A 61 23.71 -18.72 5.11
CA LEU A 61 24.07 -19.98 5.75
C LEU A 61 25.61 -20.12 5.87
N PRO A 62 26.16 -20.39 7.07
CA PRO A 62 27.59 -20.56 7.26
C PRO A 62 28.09 -21.89 6.65
N SER A 63 29.41 -22.00 6.47
CA SER A 63 30.02 -23.15 5.79
C SER A 63 29.68 -24.48 6.46
N GLY A 64 29.12 -25.41 5.69
CA GLY A 64 28.76 -26.75 6.18
C GLY A 64 27.37 -26.85 6.81
N VAL A 65 26.56 -25.79 6.74
CA VAL A 65 25.14 -25.80 7.12
C VAL A 65 24.28 -25.87 5.86
N THR A 66 23.33 -26.79 5.87
CA THR A 66 22.31 -26.96 4.81
C THR A 66 20.93 -27.01 5.43
N THR A 67 19.91 -26.53 4.73
CA THR A 67 18.51 -26.65 5.17
C THR A 67 17.74 -27.53 4.18
N ASP A 68 16.78 -28.29 4.70
CA ASP A 68 15.78 -29.01 3.88
C ASP A 68 14.51 -28.18 3.67
N VAL A 69 14.44 -27.00 4.30
CA VAL A 69 13.30 -26.07 4.15
C VAL A 69 13.35 -25.45 2.75
N ASP A 70 12.17 -25.22 2.17
CA ASP A 70 12.07 -24.61 0.85
C ASP A 70 12.67 -23.21 0.84
N VAL A 71 13.51 -22.90 -0.15
CA VAL A 71 14.12 -21.58 -0.31
C VAL A 71 13.10 -20.50 -0.63
N GLU A 72 11.93 -20.88 -1.16
CA GLU A 72 10.82 -19.98 -1.43
C GLU A 72 9.99 -19.67 -0.18
N GLU A 73 10.19 -20.41 0.92
CA GLU A 73 9.43 -20.24 2.15
C GLU A 73 9.70 -18.86 2.78
N THR A 74 8.62 -18.20 3.17
CA THR A 74 8.66 -16.85 3.75
C THR A 74 9.02 -16.91 5.22
N VAL A 75 10.08 -16.19 5.58
CA VAL A 75 10.59 -16.06 6.95
C VAL A 75 9.91 -14.89 7.65
N ALA A 76 9.88 -13.73 6.98
CA ALA A 76 9.28 -12.52 7.51
C ALA A 76 8.71 -11.64 6.37
N VAL A 77 7.68 -10.87 6.68
CA VAL A 77 7.02 -9.95 5.73
C VAL A 77 6.86 -8.57 6.37
N GLY A 78 7.21 -7.52 5.63
CA GLY A 78 6.87 -6.16 6.02
C GLY A 78 5.41 -5.88 5.69
N MET A 79 4.58 -5.55 6.68
CA MET A 79 3.16 -5.28 6.46
C MET A 79 2.68 -4.06 7.25
N ILE A 80 1.76 -3.29 6.67
CA ILE A 80 1.11 -2.17 7.38
C ILE A 80 -0.08 -2.65 8.19
N THR A 81 -0.34 -1.97 9.31
CA THR A 81 -1.54 -2.26 10.09
C THR A 81 -2.79 -1.79 9.34
N ARG A 82 -3.91 -2.48 9.55
CA ARG A 82 -5.20 -2.09 8.94
C ARG A 82 -5.61 -0.67 9.31
N SER A 83 -5.30 -0.26 10.55
CA SER A 83 -5.54 1.11 11.03
C SER A 83 -4.74 2.15 10.25
N THR A 84 -3.47 1.86 9.95
CA THR A 84 -2.61 2.72 9.11
C THR A 84 -3.11 2.78 7.68
N LEU A 85 -3.53 1.63 7.12
CA LEU A 85 -4.08 1.53 5.76
C LEU A 85 -5.38 2.35 5.62
N GLU A 86 -6.28 2.29 6.59
CA GLU A 86 -7.52 3.09 6.60
C GLU A 86 -7.24 4.59 6.74
N ALA A 87 -6.24 4.99 7.52
CA ALA A 87 -5.84 6.39 7.64
C ALA A 87 -5.28 6.95 6.33
N MET A 88 -4.40 6.20 5.65
CA MET A 88 -3.84 6.62 4.35
C MET A 88 -4.93 6.72 3.28
N ALA A 89 -5.87 5.76 3.23
CA ALA A 89 -6.98 5.80 2.28
C ALA A 89 -7.94 6.98 2.52
N ALA A 90 -8.12 7.40 3.78
CA ALA A 90 -8.93 8.56 4.12
C ALA A 90 -8.25 9.88 3.71
N ASP A 91 -6.94 10.00 3.88
CA ASP A 91 -6.16 11.17 3.45
C ASP A 91 -6.17 11.32 1.92
N GLU A 92 -5.95 10.23 1.18
CA GLU A 92 -5.95 10.23 -0.29
C GLU A 92 -7.32 10.60 -0.87
N ALA A 93 -8.41 10.17 -0.23
CA ALA A 93 -9.77 10.56 -0.59
C ALA A 93 -10.04 12.05 -0.32
N ALA A 94 -9.53 12.60 0.79
CA ALA A 94 -9.68 14.01 1.13
C ALA A 94 -8.90 14.93 0.17
N GLU A 95 -7.70 14.52 -0.25
CA GLU A 95 -6.90 15.27 -1.23
C GLU A 95 -7.56 15.27 -2.63
N ALA A 96 -8.15 14.14 -3.05
CA ALA A 96 -8.91 14.04 -4.29
C ALA A 96 -10.17 14.92 -4.29
N GLU A 97 -10.90 15.00 -3.17
CA GLU A 97 -12.05 15.92 -3.03
C GLU A 97 -11.62 17.39 -3.05
N ALA A 98 -10.48 17.73 -2.43
CA ALA A 98 -9.96 19.11 -2.44
C ALA A 98 -9.57 19.56 -3.86
N LEU A 99 -8.89 18.71 -4.62
CA LEU A 99 -8.54 18.96 -6.03
C LEU A 99 -9.78 19.12 -6.92
N ALA A 100 -10.79 18.27 -6.74
CA ALA A 100 -12.04 18.36 -7.50
C ALA A 100 -12.84 19.64 -7.15
N ALA A 101 -12.78 20.10 -5.90
CA ALA A 101 -13.40 21.36 -5.49
C ALA A 101 -12.68 22.59 -6.07
N GLU A 102 -11.35 22.53 -6.21
CA GLU A 102 -10.55 23.58 -6.84
C GLU A 102 -10.84 23.68 -8.35
N GLU A 103 -10.92 22.55 -9.07
CA GLU A 103 -11.31 22.53 -10.50
C GLU A 103 -12.74 23.04 -10.73
N ALA A 104 -13.68 22.72 -9.83
CA ALA A 104 -15.06 23.21 -9.92
C ALA A 104 -15.18 24.72 -9.67
N ALA A 105 -14.29 25.28 -8.84
CA ALA A 105 -14.24 26.73 -8.57
C ALA A 105 -13.69 27.50 -9.76
N GLU A 106 -12.66 27.00 -10.46
CA GLU A 106 -12.10 27.64 -11.65
C GLU A 106 -13.06 27.61 -12.86
N ALA A 107 -13.92 26.59 -12.97
CA ALA A 107 -14.93 26.52 -14.02
C ALA A 107 -16.09 27.53 -13.87
N ALA A 108 -16.37 28.00 -12.65
CA ALA A 108 -17.50 28.88 -12.36
C ALA A 108 -17.22 30.38 -12.60
N GLU A 109 -15.96 30.82 -12.67
CA GLU A 109 -15.60 32.22 -12.96
C GLU A 109 -15.54 32.55 -14.47
N GLY A 110 -15.78 31.58 -15.36
CA GLY A 110 -15.67 31.76 -16.82
C GLY A 110 -16.93 32.22 -17.57
N GLU A 111 -18.13 32.12 -16.97
CA GLU A 111 -19.40 32.41 -17.66
C GLU A 111 -20.17 33.54 -16.97
N GLY A 112 -19.86 34.77 -17.35
CA GLY A 112 -20.54 35.95 -16.85
C GLY A 112 -20.30 37.19 -17.69
N ASP A 113 -20.69 37.18 -18.97
CA ASP A 113 -20.94 38.43 -19.69
C ASP A 113 -22.03 38.28 -20.76
N GLU A 114 -22.86 39.34 -20.83
CA GLU A 114 -23.88 39.69 -21.84
C GLU A 114 -25.25 38.94 -21.76
N ALA A 115 -26.27 39.41 -21.03
CA ALA A 115 -27.11 40.63 -21.25
C ALA A 115 -27.74 40.63 -22.66
N SER A 116 -29.01 40.98 -22.95
CA SER A 116 -30.21 41.41 -22.23
C SER A 116 -31.32 41.55 -23.31
N ALA A 117 -32.58 41.52 -22.85
CA ALA A 117 -33.69 42.37 -23.33
C ALA A 117 -34.50 42.04 -24.62
N ASP A 118 -35.83 42.17 -24.42
CA ASP A 118 -36.90 42.59 -25.34
C ASP A 118 -37.35 41.61 -26.45
N ASP A 119 -38.64 41.41 -26.77
CA ASP A 119 -39.86 42.20 -26.58
C ASP A 119 -41.12 41.30 -26.75
N ALA A 120 -42.26 41.83 -26.30
CA ALA A 120 -43.55 41.19 -26.04
C ALA A 120 -44.54 41.07 -27.23
N GLY A 121 -45.67 40.39 -26.96
CA GLY A 121 -47.00 40.68 -27.55
C GLY A 121 -47.50 39.64 -28.59
N ALA A 122 -48.52 38.83 -28.26
CA ALA A 122 -49.97 39.04 -28.54
C ALA A 122 -50.34 38.74 -30.01
N ALA A 123 -51.46 38.11 -30.42
CA ALA A 123 -52.63 37.47 -29.82
C ALA A 123 -53.37 36.71 -30.96
N ALA A 124 -54.24 35.75 -30.59
CA ALA A 124 -55.49 35.28 -31.23
C ALA A 124 -55.61 35.10 -32.77
N ASP A 125 -56.12 33.94 -33.21
CA ASP A 125 -57.54 33.80 -33.65
C ASP A 125 -57.90 32.35 -34.01
N GLU A 126 -59.17 32.02 -33.77
CA GLU A 126 -59.87 30.74 -33.88
C GLU A 126 -60.72 30.73 -35.17
N ALA A 127 -60.75 29.61 -35.93
CA ALA A 127 -61.85 29.11 -36.80
C ALA A 127 -61.26 28.12 -37.84
N ALA A 128 -61.61 26.82 -37.87
CA ALA A 128 -62.85 26.15 -38.32
C ALA A 128 -62.81 25.69 -39.80
N ASP A 129 -63.48 24.56 -40.06
CA ASP A 129 -63.78 23.84 -41.33
C ASP A 129 -62.64 23.06 -42.02
N ASP A 130 -62.80 21.87 -42.60
CA ASP A 130 -63.81 20.79 -42.69
C ASP A 130 -63.18 19.73 -43.62
N GLU A 131 -63.15 18.44 -43.22
CA GLU A 131 -63.44 17.26 -44.08
C GLU A 131 -63.55 15.97 -43.23
#